data_AF-A0A0X3APT6-F1
#
_entry.id   AF-A0A0X3APT6-F1
#
_cell.length_a   1.000
_cell.length_b   1.000
_cell.length_c   1.000
_cell.angle_alpha   90.00
_cell.angle_beta   90.00
_cell.angle_gamma   90.00
#
_symmetry.space_group_name_H-M   'P 1'
#
loop_
_entity.id
_entity.type
_entity.pdbx_description
1 polymer ?
#
loop_
_entity_poly.entity_id
_entity_poly.type
_entity_poly.pdbx_seq_one_letter_code
_entity_poly.pdbx_strand_id
1 'polypeptide(L)'
;MEIEKRTNEIFKQHPEANILYVTKDGQIFFSKFKAERNNKNKGFTEDPQEFFREGYTPENGEDLDEMGILLEETLQENKTLKDANAELVESIKILENVKSEFENVSKEKDALQAETQELKTALEALQTELNKFSKTAKK
;
A
#
# COMPACT_ATOMS: atom_id res chain seq x y z
N MET A 1 -42.94 16.86 3.30
CA MET A 1 -43.60 16.17 4.44
C MET A 1 -44.78 15.28 4.04
N GLU A 2 -45.78 15.74 3.27
CA GLU A 2 -46.93 14.85 2.91
C GLU A 2 -46.60 13.79 1.85
N ILE A 3 -45.77 14.13 0.84
CA ILE A 3 -45.39 13.20 -0.24
C ILE A 3 -44.51 12.06 0.28
N GLU A 4 -43.51 12.34 1.10
CA GLU A 4 -42.61 11.33 1.70
C GLU A 4 -43.37 10.29 2.53
N LYS A 5 -44.40 10.72 3.28
CA LYS A 5 -45.24 9.79 4.04
C LYS A 5 -46.01 8.86 3.10
N ARG A 6 -46.57 9.41 2.01
CA ARG A 6 -47.33 8.65 1.01
C ARG A 6 -46.44 7.68 0.22
N THR A 7 -45.23 8.08 -0.17
CA THR A 7 -44.28 7.20 -0.86
C THR A 7 -43.82 6.06 0.05
N ASN A 8 -43.56 6.34 1.33
CA ASN A 8 -43.22 5.31 2.32
C ASN A 8 -44.37 4.31 2.58
N GLU A 9 -45.62 4.79 2.60
CA GLU A 9 -46.79 3.91 2.69
C GLU A 9 -46.93 3.01 1.45
N ILE A 10 -46.66 3.54 0.25
CA ILE A 10 -46.67 2.76 -0.99
C ILE A 10 -45.56 1.71 -0.99
N PHE A 11 -44.34 2.04 -0.54
CA PHE A 11 -43.26 1.05 -0.42
C PHE A 11 -43.59 -0.11 0.53
N LYS A 12 -44.37 0.14 1.59
CA LYS A 12 -44.85 -0.92 2.50
C LYS A 12 -45.86 -1.85 1.83
N GLN A 13 -46.70 -1.33 0.93
CA GLN A 13 -47.69 -2.11 0.19
C GLN A 13 -47.08 -2.84 -1.02
N HIS A 14 -45.99 -2.31 -1.57
CA HIS A 14 -45.28 -2.80 -2.74
C HIS A 14 -43.81 -3.10 -2.40
N PRO A 15 -43.52 -4.20 -1.67
CA PRO A 15 -42.17 -4.57 -1.25
C PRO A 15 -41.18 -4.76 -2.41
N GLU A 16 -41.67 -5.06 -3.61
CA GLU A 16 -40.90 -5.25 -4.84
C GLU A 16 -40.41 -3.93 -5.47
N ALA A 17 -41.02 -2.80 -5.12
CA ALA A 17 -40.66 -1.49 -5.65
C ALA A 17 -39.52 -0.86 -4.83
N ASN A 18 -38.46 -0.44 -5.52
CA ASN A 18 -37.31 0.26 -4.92
C ASN A 18 -37.27 1.75 -5.26
N ILE A 19 -38.05 2.16 -6.26
CA ILE A 19 -38.15 3.53 -6.73
C ILE A 19 -39.60 3.88 -7.06
N LEU A 20 -39.99 5.12 -6.74
CA LEU A 20 -41.26 5.74 -7.10
C LEU A 20 -41.00 7.09 -7.76
N TYR A 21 -41.80 7.42 -8.75
CA TYR A 21 -41.72 8.67 -9.51
C TYR A 21 -42.93 9.53 -9.18
N VAL A 22 -42.69 10.75 -8.68
CA VAL A 22 -43.73 11.67 -8.25
C VAL A 22 -43.78 12.86 -9.19
N THR A 23 -44.91 13.05 -9.86
CA THR A 23 -45.13 14.17 -10.79
C THR A 23 -45.31 15.50 -10.07
N LYS A 24 -45.26 16.61 -10.82
CA LYS A 24 -45.36 17.97 -10.25
C LYS A 24 -46.66 18.21 -9.50
N ASP A 25 -47.73 17.55 -9.91
CA ASP A 25 -49.05 17.59 -9.28
C ASP A 25 -49.24 16.55 -8.16
N GLY A 26 -48.19 15.81 -7.79
CA GLY A 26 -48.20 14.89 -6.65
C GLY A 26 -48.80 13.51 -6.94
N GLN A 27 -48.96 13.11 -8.21
CA GLN A 27 -49.31 11.73 -8.57
C GLN A 27 -48.06 10.84 -8.53
N ILE A 28 -48.23 9.59 -8.09
CA ILE A 28 -47.14 8.65 -7.83
C ILE A 28 -47.23 7.50 -8.81
N PHE A 29 -46.10 7.14 -9.42
CA PHE A 29 -45.98 6.08 -10.42
C PHE A 29 -44.80 5.16 -10.11
N PHE A 30 -44.93 3.88 -10.47
CA PHE A 30 -43.81 2.92 -10.43
C PHE A 30 -42.93 2.95 -11.69
N SER A 31 -43.26 3.80 -12.66
CA SER A 31 -42.56 3.86 -13.96
C SER A 31 -42.30 5.31 -14.36
N LYS A 32 -41.03 5.62 -14.61
CA LYS A 32 -40.57 6.95 -15.03
C LYS A 32 -41.32 7.45 -16.26
N PHE A 33 -41.40 6.62 -17.29
CA PHE A 33 -42.10 6.94 -18.54
C PHE A 33 -43.57 7.33 -18.33
N LYS A 34 -44.28 6.66 -17.41
CA LYS A 34 -45.69 6.99 -17.12
C LYS A 34 -45.81 8.33 -16.40
N ALA A 35 -44.90 8.63 -15.48
CA ALA A 35 -44.85 9.90 -14.78
C ALA A 35 -44.47 11.05 -15.73
N GLU A 36 -43.46 10.88 -16.58
CA GLU A 36 -43.06 11.86 -17.59
C GLU A 36 -44.20 12.15 -18.57
N ARG A 37 -44.89 11.11 -19.04
CA ARG A 37 -46.07 11.28 -19.91
C ARG A 37 -47.19 12.03 -19.20
N ASN A 38 -47.39 11.80 -17.91
CA ASN A 38 -48.38 12.54 -17.12
C ASN A 38 -48.01 14.02 -17.02
N ASN A 39 -46.75 14.33 -16.69
CA ASN A 39 -46.24 15.70 -16.66
C ASN A 39 -46.44 16.40 -18.01
N LYS A 40 -46.03 15.74 -19.11
CA LYS A 40 -46.17 16.26 -20.47
C LYS A 40 -47.63 16.53 -20.86
N ASN A 41 -48.53 15.60 -20.53
CA ASN A 41 -49.97 15.77 -20.80
C ASN A 41 -50.58 16.95 -20.03
N LYS A 42 -49.98 17.34 -18.90
CA LYS A 42 -50.41 18.46 -18.06
C LYS A 42 -49.62 19.75 -18.32
N GLY A 43 -48.69 19.74 -19.27
CA GLY A 43 -47.88 20.89 -19.63
C GLY A 43 -46.74 21.21 -18.66
N PHE A 44 -46.39 20.27 -17.75
CA PHE A 44 -45.21 20.40 -16.91
C PHE A 44 -43.95 20.07 -17.72
N THR A 45 -42.92 20.89 -17.55
CA THR A 45 -41.61 20.72 -18.22
C THR A 45 -40.57 20.09 -17.32
N GLU A 46 -40.82 20.05 -16.01
CA GLU A 46 -39.94 19.39 -15.06
C GLU A 46 -40.11 17.88 -15.09
N ASP A 47 -39.00 17.16 -14.84
CA ASP A 47 -39.04 15.73 -14.67
C ASP A 47 -39.71 15.34 -13.35
N PRO A 48 -40.35 14.15 -13.28
CA PRO A 48 -40.86 13.61 -12.03
C PRO A 48 -39.75 13.44 -10.99
N GLN A 49 -40.04 13.75 -9.73
CA GLN A 49 -39.12 13.54 -8.62
C GLN A 49 -39.01 12.05 -8.29
N GLU A 50 -37.79 11.56 -8.12
CA GLU A 50 -37.51 10.16 -7.77
C GLU A 50 -37.44 10.00 -6.25
N PHE A 51 -38.14 9.00 -5.71
CA PHE A 51 -38.09 8.61 -4.31
C PHE A 51 -37.65 7.17 -4.21
N PHE A 52 -36.64 6.90 -3.39
CA PHE A 52 -36.11 5.57 -3.18
C PHE A 52 -36.61 4.98 -1.87
N ARG A 53 -36.70 3.66 -1.82
CA ARG A 53 -36.88 2.92 -0.57
C ARG A 53 -35.67 3.17 0.33
N GLU A 54 -35.88 3.26 1.63
CA GLU A 54 -34.80 3.33 2.61
C GLU A 54 -33.79 2.19 2.40
N GLY A 55 -32.51 2.53 2.21
CA GLY A 55 -31.44 1.60 1.88
C GLY A 55 -31.20 1.37 0.37
N TYR A 56 -31.89 2.09 -0.53
CA TYR A 56 -31.67 2.03 -1.97
C TYR A 56 -31.30 3.43 -2.51
N THR A 57 -30.30 3.51 -3.38
CA THR A 57 -29.87 4.73 -4.08
C THR A 57 -29.80 4.49 -5.60
N PRO A 58 -29.79 5.55 -6.43
CA PRO A 58 -29.61 5.42 -7.89
C PRO A 58 -28.25 4.83 -8.30
N GLU A 59 -27.28 4.79 -7.38
CA GLU A 59 -25.85 4.60 -7.62
C GLU A 59 -25.34 3.15 -7.64
N ASN A 60 -26.19 2.14 -7.87
CA ASN A 60 -25.67 0.78 -8.16
C ASN A 60 -24.84 0.70 -9.48
N GLY A 61 -24.61 1.82 -10.18
CA GLY A 61 -23.77 1.95 -11.36
C GLY A 61 -22.62 2.97 -11.27
N GLU A 62 -22.71 4.03 -10.46
CA GLU A 62 -21.64 5.05 -10.33
C GLU A 62 -20.63 4.67 -9.23
N ASP A 63 -21.06 3.98 -8.17
CA ASP A 63 -20.18 3.48 -7.10
C ASP A 63 -19.21 2.39 -7.58
N LEU A 64 -19.54 1.68 -8.67
CA LEU A 64 -18.70 0.60 -9.22
C LEU A 64 -17.47 1.14 -9.96
N ASP A 65 -17.58 2.30 -10.61
CA ASP A 65 -16.46 2.90 -11.34
C ASP A 65 -15.45 3.51 -10.37
N GLU A 66 -15.91 4.20 -9.32
CA GLU A 66 -15.04 4.69 -8.25
C GLU A 66 -14.38 3.55 -7.47
N MET A 67 -15.12 2.49 -7.15
CA MET A 67 -14.56 1.30 -6.50
C MET A 67 -13.57 0.56 -7.41
N GLY A 68 -13.80 0.57 -8.72
CA GLY A 68 -12.89 0.02 -9.73
C GLY A 68 -11.56 0.77 -9.78
N ILE A 69 -11.62 2.11 -9.79
CA ILE A 69 -10.43 2.98 -9.72
C ILE A 69 -9.67 2.73 -8.43
N LEU A 70 -10.36 2.71 -7.28
CA LEU A 70 -9.72 2.49 -5.98
C LEU A 70 -9.06 1.10 -5.89
N LEU A 71 -9.67 0.08 -6.48
CA LEU A 71 -9.11 -1.27 -6.56
C LEU A 71 -7.86 -1.30 -7.45
N GLU A 72 -7.88 -0.64 -8.60
CA GLU A 72 -6.73 -0.57 -9.51
C GLU A 72 -5.55 0.17 -8.86
N GLU A 73 -5.81 1.30 -8.19
CA GLU A 73 -4.81 2.03 -7.39
C GLU A 73 -4.22 1.13 -6.30
N THR A 74 -5.07 0.44 -5.53
CA THR A 74 -4.65 -0.48 -4.47
C THR A 74 -3.79 -1.63 -5.02
N LEU A 75 -4.15 -2.19 -6.19
CA LEU A 75 -3.38 -3.25 -6.83
C LEU A 75 -2.02 -2.75 -7.32
N GLN A 76 -1.97 -1.53 -7.86
CA GLN A 76 -0.74 -0.92 -8.33
C GLN A 76 0.21 -0.57 -7.17
N GLU A 77 -0.32 -0.07 -6.06
CA GLU A 77 0.44 0.13 -4.81
C GLU A 77 1.01 -1.19 -4.29
N ASN A 78 0.19 -2.25 -4.22
CA ASN A 78 0.64 -3.57 -3.78
C ASN A 78 1.74 -4.15 -4.68
N LYS A 79 1.65 -3.95 -5.99
CA LYS A 79 2.71 -4.35 -6.93
C LYS A 79 4.02 -3.60 -6.63
N THR A 80 3.94 -2.29 -6.47
CA THR A 80 5.09 -1.44 -6.13
C THR A 80 5.72 -1.86 -4.80
N LEU A 81 4.91 -2.16 -3.78
CA LEU A 81 5.39 -2.66 -2.49
C LEU A 81 6.07 -4.03 -2.61
N LYS A 82 5.55 -4.92 -3.46
CA LYS A 82 6.15 -6.24 -3.71
C LYS A 82 7.52 -6.12 -4.37
N ASP A 83 7.66 -5.23 -5.34
CA ASP A 83 8.93 -4.99 -6.03
C ASP A 83 9.96 -4.38 -5.07
N ALA A 84 9.57 -3.37 -4.29
CA ALA A 84 10.43 -2.78 -3.25
C ALA A 84 10.87 -3.81 -2.18
N ASN A 85 9.96 -4.71 -1.78
CA ASN A 85 10.30 -5.79 -0.86
C ASN A 85 11.32 -6.77 -1.45
N ALA A 86 11.24 -7.08 -2.75
CA ALA A 86 12.22 -7.94 -3.41
C ALA A 86 13.62 -7.29 -3.42
N GLU A 87 13.70 -5.99 -3.68
CA GLU A 87 14.96 -5.22 -3.63
C GLU A 87 15.55 -5.15 -2.21
N LEU A 88 14.71 -4.99 -1.19
CA LEU A 88 15.13 -5.03 0.21
C LEU A 88 15.69 -6.39 0.60
N VAL A 89 15.04 -7.49 0.19
CA VAL A 89 15.52 -8.86 0.45
C VAL A 89 16.89 -9.08 -0.18
N GLU A 90 17.11 -8.61 -1.41
CA GLU A 90 18.40 -8.74 -2.06
C GLU A 90 19.48 -7.88 -1.39
N SER A 91 19.13 -6.66 -0.99
CA SER A 91 20.02 -5.78 -0.24
C SER A 91 20.46 -6.39 1.10
N ILE A 92 19.55 -7.08 1.80
CA ILE A 92 19.86 -7.78 3.05
C ILE A 92 20.89 -8.89 2.82
N LYS A 93 20.73 -9.71 1.77
CA LYS A 93 21.71 -10.76 1.45
C LYS A 93 23.09 -10.18 1.15
N ILE A 94 23.14 -9.06 0.42
CA ILE A 94 24.41 -8.36 0.14
C ILE A 94 25.04 -7.89 1.46
N LEU A 95 24.26 -7.30 2.36
CA LEU A 95 24.75 -6.85 3.67
C LEU A 95 25.26 -8.01 4.54
N GLU A 96 24.58 -9.16 4.52
CA GLU A 96 25.03 -10.37 5.23
C GLU A 96 26.38 -10.88 4.70
N ASN A 97 26.55 -10.89 3.37
CA ASN A 97 27.81 -11.27 2.75
C ASN A 97 28.94 -10.29 3.11
N VAL A 98 28.70 -8.99 2.99
CA VAL A 98 29.67 -7.94 3.35
C VAL A 98 30.07 -8.04 4.82
N LYS A 99 29.10 -8.33 5.71
CA LYS A 99 29.38 -8.53 7.13
C LYS A 99 30.32 -9.72 7.37
N SER A 100 30.06 -10.86 6.71
CA SER A 100 30.91 -12.05 6.80
C SER A 100 32.33 -11.77 6.29
N GLU A 101 32.47 -11.09 5.16
CA GLU A 101 33.77 -10.67 4.61
C GLU A 101 34.52 -9.74 5.57
N PHE A 102 33.82 -8.76 6.15
CA PHE A 102 34.41 -7.86 7.14
C PHE A 102 34.93 -8.60 8.38
N GLU A 103 34.16 -9.56 8.91
CA GLU A 103 34.59 -10.38 10.04
C GLU A 103 35.84 -11.21 9.72
N ASN A 104 35.96 -11.73 8.49
CA ASN A 104 37.15 -12.47 8.06
C ASN A 104 38.37 -11.55 7.95
N VAL A 105 38.23 -10.38 7.30
CA VAL A 105 39.32 -9.39 7.20
C VAL A 105 39.77 -8.91 8.58
N SER A 106 38.84 -8.75 9.53
CA SER A 106 39.18 -8.38 10.90
C SER A 106 40.06 -9.44 11.57
N LYS A 107 39.73 -10.72 11.41
CA LYS A 107 40.53 -11.83 11.97
C LYS A 107 41.93 -11.90 11.32
N GLU A 108 42.01 -11.74 10.01
CA GLU A 108 43.29 -11.72 9.29
C GLU A 108 44.17 -10.55 9.76
N LYS A 109 43.58 -9.37 9.94
CA LYS A 109 44.29 -8.21 10.49
C LYS A 109 44.86 -8.51 11.88
N ASP A 110 44.07 -9.10 12.77
CA ASP A 110 44.51 -9.42 14.13
C ASP A 110 45.66 -10.45 14.12
N ALA A 111 45.57 -11.46 13.24
CA ALA A 111 46.64 -12.45 13.05
C ALA A 111 47.95 -11.80 12.54
N LEU A 112 47.86 -10.94 11.52
CA LEU A 112 49.02 -10.21 10.99
C LEU A 112 49.63 -9.27 12.02
N GLN A 113 48.82 -8.65 12.89
CA GLN A 113 49.32 -7.83 13.99
C GLN A 113 50.11 -8.66 15.01
N ALA A 114 49.63 -9.85 15.35
CA ALA A 114 50.36 -10.77 16.23
C ALA A 114 51.69 -11.21 15.61
N GLU A 115 51.69 -11.65 14.35
CA GLU A 115 52.91 -12.05 13.62
C GLU A 115 53.93 -10.90 13.55
N THR A 116 53.46 -9.67 13.31
CA THR A 116 54.31 -8.48 13.30
C THR A 116 54.98 -8.23 14.65
N GLN A 117 54.26 -8.46 15.76
CA GLN A 117 54.84 -8.33 17.11
C GLN A 117 55.90 -9.40 17.36
N GLU A 118 55.64 -10.66 16.98
CA GLU A 118 56.59 -11.76 17.12
C GLU A 118 57.88 -11.51 16.34
N LEU A 119 57.77 -11.08 15.07
CA LEU A 119 58.92 -10.74 14.23
C LEU A 119 59.73 -9.58 14.82
N LYS A 120 59.07 -8.58 15.40
CA LYS A 120 59.74 -7.46 16.07
C LYS A 120 60.54 -7.94 17.28
N THR A 121 59.96 -8.80 18.12
CA THR A 121 60.67 -9.39 19.26
C THR A 121 61.85 -10.25 18.83
N ALA A 122 61.69 -11.06 17.78
CA ALA A 122 62.79 -11.87 17.23
C ALA A 122 63.93 -10.99 16.68
N LEU A 123 63.60 -9.88 16.01
CA LEU A 123 64.58 -8.92 15.52
C LEU A 123 65.40 -8.29 16.66
N GLU A 124 64.72 -7.85 17.73
CA GLU A 124 65.37 -7.26 18.91
C GLU A 124 66.31 -8.26 19.62
N ALA A 125 65.91 -9.53 19.69
CA ALA A 125 66.73 -10.60 20.23
C ALA A 125 68.01 -10.82 19.39
N LEU A 126 67.88 -10.94 18.07
CA LEU A 126 69.02 -11.09 17.15
C LEU A 126 69.98 -9.89 17.20
N GLN A 127 69.46 -8.67 17.26
CA GLN A 127 70.27 -7.47 17.42
C GLN A 127 71.07 -7.48 18.73
N THR A 128 70.47 -7.97 19.81
CA THR A 128 71.14 -8.12 21.11
C THR A 128 72.27 -9.14 21.03
N GLU A 129 72.06 -10.29 20.38
CA GLU A 129 73.09 -11.31 20.19
C GLU A 129 74.25 -10.83 19.32
N LEU A 130 73.96 -10.15 18.21
CA LEU A 130 74.96 -9.55 17.33
C LEU A 130 75.85 -8.56 18.08
N ASN A 131 75.25 -7.73 18.93
CA ASN A 131 75.96 -6.76 19.77
C ASN A 131 76.86 -7.44 20.82
N LYS A 132 76.47 -8.59 21.36
CA LYS A 132 77.33 -9.37 22.25
C LYS A 132 78.51 -9.95 21.48
N PHE A 133 78.25 -10.60 20.33
CA PHE A 133 79.27 -11.25 19.53
C PHE A 133 80.34 -10.28 19.03
N SER A 134 79.92 -9.11 18.52
CA SER A 134 80.82 -8.05 18.05
C SER A 134 81.71 -7.46 19.15
N LYS A 135 81.27 -7.45 20.41
CA LYS A 135 82.08 -7.02 21.56
C LYS A 135 83.12 -8.07 21.95
N THR A 136 82.77 -9.35 21.89
CA THR A 136 83.71 -10.45 22.17
C THR A 136 84.76 -10.63 21.07
N ALA A 137 84.42 -10.42 19.81
CA ALA A 137 85.35 -10.57 18.69
C ALA A 137 86.42 -9.45 18.58
N LYS A 138 86.28 -8.37 19.38
CA LYS A 138 87.22 -7.23 19.42
C LYS A 138 88.19 -7.28 20.61
N LYS A 139 88.13 -8.31 21.45
CA LYS A 139 89.08 -8.60 22.54
C LYS A 139 90.05 -9.68 22.10
#